data_AF-A0A2D7WA22-F1
#
_entry.id   AF-A0A2D7WA22-F1
#
_cell.length_a   1.000
_cell.length_b   1.000
_cell.length_c   1.000
_cell.angle_alpha   90.00
_cell.angle_beta   90.00
_cell.angle_gamma   90.00
#
_symmetry.space_group_name_H-M   'P 1'
#
loop_
_entity.id
_entity.type
_entity.pdbx_description
1 polymer ?
#
loop_
_entity_poly.entity_id
_entity_poly.type
_entity_poly.pdbx_seq_one_letter_code
_entity_poly.pdbx_strand_id
1 'polypeptide(L)'
;MSDTAAVRINEKEFILVGVFLVFTAILAAFFPNMATTNESGEIDYISIPLVGFPIMASLILLAFASQEKSSRMHKLNASVRLATLAFSFIPFAVATALFFDWLVVIDWNNIGYNSYAIRQQYTWINSIGVSWHVGLDGLSFPMVWLTAFLIPVTILMTWDEKSGATYHPLLLLMGGALIGVFVALDLFMFYVFWELTLIPMFFLILNWGGKERRYAAQ
;
A
#
# COMPACT_ATOMS: atom_id res chain seq x y z
N MET A 1 12.48 17.20 48.26
CA MET A 1 13.01 17.86 47.04
C MET A 1 12.96 16.81 45.94
N SER A 2 11.96 16.93 45.06
CA SER A 2 11.71 16.21 43.79
C SER A 2 11.89 14.69 43.74
N ASP A 3 10.79 13.96 43.93
CA ASP A 3 10.59 12.60 43.39
C ASP A 3 10.71 12.66 41.86
N THR A 4 11.78 12.09 41.29
CA THR A 4 11.86 11.81 39.85
C THR A 4 10.87 10.70 39.52
N ALA A 5 9.68 11.10 39.07
CA ALA A 5 8.70 10.23 38.46
C ALA A 5 9.31 9.62 37.19
N ALA A 6 9.91 8.44 37.33
CA ALA A 6 10.29 7.61 36.19
C ALA A 6 9.01 7.33 35.39
N VAL A 7 8.87 7.99 34.24
CA VAL A 7 7.79 7.74 33.28
C VAL A 7 7.91 6.27 32.87
N ARG A 8 7.03 5.42 33.44
CA ARG A 8 6.93 4.01 33.06
C ARG A 8 6.28 3.94 31.69
N ILE A 9 7.10 4.04 30.64
CA ILE A 9 6.68 3.82 29.26
C ILE A 9 6.16 2.37 29.19
N ASN A 10 4.94 2.19 28.71
CA ASN A 10 4.31 0.88 28.66
C ASN A 10 5.02 0.04 27.57
N GLU A 11 5.22 -1.27 27.78
CA GLU A 11 5.88 -2.14 26.77
C GLU A 11 5.23 -2.04 25.38
N LYS A 12 3.91 -1.78 25.36
CA LYS A 12 3.13 -1.54 24.14
C LYS A 12 3.54 -0.27 23.39
N GLU A 13 3.91 0.80 24.09
CA GLU A 13 4.35 2.06 23.47
C GLU A 13 5.75 1.90 22.89
N PHE A 14 6.62 1.15 23.54
CA PHE A 14 7.96 0.83 23.03
C PHE A 14 7.90 -0.01 21.75
N ILE A 15 7.02 -1.03 21.72
CA ILE A 15 6.81 -1.84 20.51
C ILE A 15 6.15 -1.00 19.40
N LEU A 16 5.20 -0.11 19.73
CA LEU A 16 4.58 0.78 18.75
C LEU A 16 5.61 1.72 18.10
N VAL A 17 6.49 2.32 18.91
CA VAL A 17 7.61 3.13 18.42
C VAL A 17 8.58 2.29 17.59
N GLY A 18 8.82 1.03 17.99
CA GLY A 18 9.60 0.07 17.20
C GLY A 18 8.99 -0.23 15.84
N VAL A 19 7.68 -0.49 15.76
CA VAL A 19 6.96 -0.70 14.49
C VAL A 19 6.97 0.58 13.64
N PHE A 20 6.84 1.76 14.25
CA PHE A 20 6.93 3.04 13.56
C PHE A 20 8.34 3.33 13.00
N LEU A 21 9.38 2.93 13.73
CA LEU A 21 10.77 3.01 13.28
C LEU A 21 11.08 2.01 12.17
N VAL A 22 10.57 0.78 12.27
CA VAL A 22 10.65 -0.21 11.18
C VAL A 22 9.85 0.27 9.97
N PHE A 23 8.69 0.91 10.16
CA PHE A 23 7.89 1.57 9.11
C PHE A 23 8.70 2.66 8.40
N THR A 24 9.34 3.57 9.15
CA THR A 24 10.15 4.64 8.55
C THR A 24 11.39 4.10 7.87
N ALA A 25 11.98 3.04 8.42
CA ALA A 25 13.11 2.35 7.80
C ALA A 25 12.71 1.60 6.52
N ILE A 26 11.56 0.90 6.49
CA ILE A 26 11.02 0.24 5.29
C ILE A 26 10.65 1.29 4.24
N LEU A 27 10.01 2.39 4.64
CA LEU A 27 9.67 3.51 3.76
C LEU A 27 10.95 4.12 3.14
N ALA A 28 11.98 4.38 3.96
CA ALA A 28 13.26 4.91 3.49
C ALA A 28 14.07 3.89 2.67
N ALA A 29 13.92 2.60 2.94
CA ALA A 29 14.63 1.53 2.24
C ALA A 29 14.00 1.20 0.88
N PHE A 30 12.68 1.16 0.78
CA PHE A 30 11.96 0.84 -0.47
C PHE A 30 11.72 2.05 -1.37
N PHE A 31 11.63 3.26 -0.81
CA PHE A 31 11.41 4.51 -1.55
C PHE A 31 12.62 5.44 -1.36
N PRO A 32 13.73 5.21 -2.10
CA PRO A 32 14.88 6.09 -2.03
C PRO A 32 14.52 7.49 -2.54
N ASN A 33 15.03 8.51 -1.84
CA ASN A 33 14.75 9.94 -2.03
C ASN A 33 13.36 10.40 -1.58
N MET A 34 13.15 10.35 -0.25
CA MET A 34 12.09 11.06 0.48
C MET A 34 12.33 12.58 0.55
N ALA A 35 12.67 13.20 -0.57
CA ALA A 35 12.58 14.63 -0.75
C ALA A 35 11.65 14.84 -1.95
N THR A 36 10.55 15.53 -1.69
CA THR A 36 9.31 15.68 -2.46
C THR A 36 9.45 16.36 -3.84
N THR A 37 10.55 16.16 -4.53
CA THR A 37 10.89 16.86 -5.76
C THR A 37 11.75 15.98 -6.63
N ASN A 38 11.29 15.73 -7.85
CA ASN A 38 12.13 15.35 -8.99
C ASN A 38 13.35 16.29 -9.09
N GLU A 39 14.35 15.92 -9.89
CA GLU A 39 15.39 16.85 -10.37
C GLU A 39 14.80 18.10 -11.07
N SER A 40 13.50 18.06 -11.44
CA SER A 40 12.69 19.13 -12.02
C SER A 40 11.73 19.85 -11.07
N GLY A 41 11.63 19.48 -9.79
CA GLY A 41 10.77 20.16 -8.80
C GLY A 41 9.29 19.73 -8.78
N GLU A 42 8.92 18.65 -9.48
CA GLU A 42 7.54 18.15 -9.55
C GLU A 42 7.26 17.09 -8.46
N ILE A 43 6.05 17.11 -7.89
CA ILE A 43 5.61 16.23 -6.79
C ILE A 43 5.28 14.83 -7.35
N ASP A 44 5.86 13.77 -6.77
CA ASP A 44 5.51 12.39 -7.10
C ASP A 44 4.16 11.99 -6.49
N TYR A 45 3.12 12.03 -7.33
CA TYR A 45 1.77 11.61 -6.97
C TYR A 45 1.53 10.10 -7.12
N ILE A 46 2.50 9.36 -7.66
CA ILE A 46 2.35 7.96 -8.06
C ILE A 46 2.93 7.03 -7.00
N SER A 47 4.20 7.19 -6.63
CA SER A 47 4.89 6.22 -5.79
C SER A 47 4.40 6.25 -4.34
N ILE A 48 4.28 7.45 -3.74
CA ILE A 48 3.93 7.59 -2.32
C ILE A 48 2.42 7.44 -2.07
N PRO A 49 1.52 8.20 -2.72
CA PRO A 49 0.09 8.17 -2.39
C PRO A 49 -0.62 6.92 -2.91
N LEU A 50 -0.18 6.40 -4.04
CA LEU A 50 -0.88 5.34 -4.77
C LEU A 50 -0.39 3.94 -4.38
N VAL A 51 0.92 3.78 -4.16
CA VAL A 51 1.53 2.48 -3.83
C VAL A 51 1.98 2.40 -2.37
N GLY A 52 2.80 3.37 -1.93
CA GLY A 52 3.36 3.37 -0.57
C GLY A 52 2.29 3.45 0.52
N PHE A 53 1.35 4.38 0.40
CA PHE A 53 0.31 4.60 1.39
C PHE A 53 -0.52 3.34 1.71
N PRO A 54 -1.15 2.64 0.74
CA PRO A 54 -1.96 1.44 1.05
C PRO A 54 -1.13 0.28 1.62
N ILE A 55 0.10 0.07 1.14
CA ILE A 55 0.98 -0.98 1.66
C ILE A 55 1.35 -0.69 3.12
N MET A 56 1.70 0.55 3.43
CA MET A 56 2.12 0.87 4.79
C MET A 56 0.93 0.94 5.75
N ALA A 57 -0.19 1.52 5.32
CA ALA A 57 -1.42 1.58 6.10
C ALA A 57 -1.90 0.17 6.47
N SER A 58 -1.86 -0.77 5.53
CA SER A 58 -2.21 -2.16 5.80
C SER A 58 -1.24 -2.86 6.75
N LEU A 59 0.08 -2.69 6.58
CA LEU A 59 1.07 -3.27 7.50
C LEU A 59 0.92 -2.74 8.93
N ILE A 60 0.67 -1.44 9.09
CA ILE A 60 0.39 -0.85 10.41
C ILE A 60 -0.88 -1.48 11.01
N LEU A 61 -1.97 -1.52 10.25
CA LEU A 61 -3.22 -2.10 10.73
C LEU A 61 -3.09 -3.58 11.08
N LEU A 62 -2.30 -4.35 10.32
CA LEU A 62 -1.98 -5.75 10.62
C LEU A 62 -1.11 -5.88 11.88
N ALA A 63 -0.10 -5.04 12.06
CA ALA A 63 0.72 -5.03 13.26
C ALA A 63 -0.12 -4.72 14.51
N PHE A 64 -1.06 -3.77 14.40
CA PHE A 64 -2.03 -3.49 15.45
C PHE A 64 -2.98 -4.65 15.70
N ALA A 65 -3.52 -5.26 14.64
CA ALA A 65 -4.43 -6.41 14.75
C ALA A 65 -3.74 -7.63 15.37
N SER A 66 -2.45 -7.84 15.08
CA SER A 66 -1.65 -8.96 15.60
C SER A 66 -1.36 -8.88 17.10
N GLN A 67 -1.26 -7.67 17.68
CA GLN A 67 -0.89 -7.50 19.09
C GLN A 67 -2.05 -7.64 20.07
N GLU A 68 -3.31 -7.59 19.62
CA GLU A 68 -4.43 -7.61 20.55
C GLU A 68 -4.90 -9.05 20.87
N LYS A 69 -5.14 -9.30 22.16
CA LYS A 69 -5.68 -10.58 22.66
C LYS A 69 -7.06 -10.87 22.01
N SER A 70 -7.28 -12.12 21.59
CA SER A 70 -8.47 -12.58 20.83
C SER A 70 -9.85 -12.10 21.38
N SER A 71 -9.99 -11.92 22.70
CA SER A 71 -11.24 -11.39 23.32
C SER A 71 -11.52 -9.90 23.08
N ARG A 72 -10.50 -9.09 22.75
CA ARG A 72 -10.62 -7.64 22.51
C ARG A 72 -10.74 -7.30 21.02
N MET A 73 -10.41 -8.27 20.15
CA MET A 73 -10.54 -8.17 18.69
C MET A 73 -11.96 -7.85 18.23
N HIS A 74 -13.00 -8.37 18.90
CA HIS A 74 -14.38 -8.03 18.54
C HIS A 74 -14.72 -6.54 18.71
N LYS A 75 -14.09 -5.83 19.66
CA LYS A 75 -14.31 -4.38 19.85
C LYS A 75 -13.49 -3.53 18.85
N LEU A 76 -12.29 -3.98 18.49
CA LEU A 76 -11.43 -3.28 17.54
C LEU A 76 -11.77 -3.56 16.08
N ASN A 77 -12.46 -4.65 15.79
CA ASN A 77 -12.90 -5.03 14.45
C ASN A 77 -13.60 -3.87 13.72
N ALA A 78 -14.51 -3.17 14.40
CA ALA A 78 -15.23 -2.04 13.81
C ALA A 78 -14.30 -0.87 13.48
N SER A 79 -13.39 -0.50 14.38
CA SER A 79 -12.44 0.59 14.17
C SER A 79 -11.43 0.29 13.07
N VAL A 80 -10.90 -0.93 13.01
CA VAL A 80 -9.94 -1.34 11.98
C VAL A 80 -10.60 -1.39 10.59
N ARG A 81 -11.85 -1.87 10.50
CA ARG A 81 -12.61 -1.86 9.24
C ARG A 81 -12.83 -0.44 8.73
N LEU A 82 -13.30 0.44 9.60
CA LEU A 82 -13.54 1.83 9.24
C LEU A 82 -12.24 2.55 8.84
N ALA A 83 -11.15 2.30 9.55
CA ALA A 83 -9.83 2.83 9.20
C ALA A 83 -9.35 2.30 7.85
N THR A 84 -9.48 1.00 7.59
CA THR A 84 -9.10 0.41 6.29
C THR A 84 -9.92 1.01 5.16
N LEU A 85 -11.24 1.15 5.35
CA LEU A 85 -12.12 1.77 4.38
C LEU A 85 -11.71 3.23 4.11
N ALA A 86 -11.50 4.03 5.16
CA ALA A 86 -11.05 5.41 5.03
C ALA A 86 -9.72 5.52 4.29
N PHE A 87 -8.76 4.64 4.59
CA PHE A 87 -7.48 4.58 3.89
C PHE A 87 -7.61 4.12 2.44
N SER A 88 -8.55 3.24 2.10
CA SER A 88 -8.78 2.81 0.71
C SER A 88 -9.31 3.93 -0.19
N PHE A 89 -9.97 4.95 0.38
CA PHE A 89 -10.42 6.11 -0.39
C PHE A 89 -9.29 7.00 -0.88
N ILE A 90 -8.12 6.97 -0.23
CA ILE A 90 -6.96 7.78 -0.64
C ILE A 90 -6.42 7.36 -2.01
N PRO A 91 -6.00 6.09 -2.23
CA PRO A 91 -5.54 5.66 -3.56
C PRO A 91 -6.65 5.76 -4.61
N PHE A 92 -7.92 5.56 -4.23
CA PHE A 92 -9.05 5.75 -5.14
C PHE A 92 -9.23 7.21 -5.59
N ALA A 93 -9.17 8.16 -4.65
CA ALA A 93 -9.27 9.58 -4.93
C ALA A 93 -8.10 10.06 -5.80
N VAL A 94 -6.87 9.63 -5.49
CA VAL A 94 -5.68 9.96 -6.28
C VAL A 94 -5.78 9.35 -7.69
N ALA A 95 -6.13 8.07 -7.82
CA ALA A 95 -6.30 7.43 -9.12
C ALA A 95 -7.39 8.11 -9.96
N THR A 96 -8.50 8.51 -9.33
CA THR A 96 -9.58 9.25 -10.01
C THR A 96 -9.13 10.63 -10.44
N ALA A 97 -8.43 11.36 -9.57
CA ALA A 97 -7.92 12.69 -9.90
C ALA A 97 -6.88 12.65 -11.02
N LEU A 98 -6.07 11.59 -11.11
CA LEU A 98 -5.16 11.36 -12.22
C LEU A 98 -5.88 10.96 -13.52
N PHE A 99 -6.92 10.12 -13.43
CA PHE A 99 -7.66 9.66 -14.61
C PHE A 99 -8.47 10.77 -15.29
N PHE A 100 -8.95 11.76 -14.54
CA PHE A 100 -9.73 12.90 -15.05
C PHE A 100 -8.90 14.19 -15.23
N ASP A 101 -7.57 14.08 -15.31
CA ASP A 101 -6.64 15.20 -15.52
C ASP A 101 -6.73 16.32 -14.48
N TRP A 102 -7.21 16.03 -13.28
CA TRP A 102 -7.38 17.04 -12.23
C TRP A 102 -6.04 17.42 -11.59
N LEU A 103 -5.09 16.48 -11.49
CA LEU A 103 -3.77 16.72 -10.91
C LEU A 103 -2.71 17.08 -11.95
N VAL A 104 -2.74 16.42 -13.11
CA VAL A 104 -1.76 16.58 -14.19
C VAL A 104 -2.53 16.69 -15.49
N VAL A 105 -2.17 17.65 -16.34
CA VAL A 105 -2.75 17.76 -17.68
C VAL A 105 -2.15 16.65 -18.54
N ILE A 106 -2.95 15.64 -18.89
CA ILE A 106 -2.52 14.52 -19.73
C ILE A 106 -3.07 14.74 -21.14
N ASP A 107 -2.19 14.82 -22.14
CA ASP A 107 -2.59 14.85 -23.54
C ASP A 107 -2.98 13.44 -24.03
N TRP A 108 -4.20 12.99 -23.69
CA TRP A 108 -4.74 11.67 -24.07
C TRP A 108 -4.70 11.39 -25.57
N ASN A 109 -4.73 12.43 -26.40
CA ASN A 109 -4.71 12.32 -27.87
C ASN A 109 -3.31 12.05 -28.45
N ASN A 110 -2.24 12.25 -27.67
CA ASN A 110 -0.85 12.10 -28.10
C ASN A 110 -0.08 10.99 -27.36
N ILE A 111 -0.77 10.15 -26.58
CA ILE A 111 -0.14 8.97 -25.95
C ILE A 111 0.11 7.92 -27.04
N GLY A 112 1.22 8.07 -27.77
CA GLY A 112 1.72 7.08 -28.72
C GLY A 112 2.31 5.85 -28.03
N TYR A 113 2.58 4.80 -28.81
CA TYR A 113 3.29 3.61 -28.32
C TYR A 113 4.63 4.00 -27.67
N ASN A 114 4.90 3.50 -26.45
CA ASN A 114 6.10 3.80 -25.66
C ASN A 114 6.20 5.26 -25.15
N SER A 115 5.08 5.98 -25.11
CA SER A 115 4.96 7.26 -24.38
C SER A 115 4.24 7.05 -23.06
N TYR A 116 4.68 7.79 -22.04
CA TYR A 116 4.13 7.73 -20.69
C TYR A 116 3.64 9.13 -20.34
N ALA A 117 2.42 9.23 -19.82
CA ALA A 117 1.85 10.51 -19.41
C ALA A 117 2.62 11.12 -18.23
N ILE A 118 3.07 10.25 -17.33
CA ILE A 118 3.87 10.59 -16.17
C ILE A 118 5.00 9.58 -16.09
N ARG A 119 6.24 10.04 -15.95
CA ARG A 119 7.42 9.19 -15.77
C ARG A 119 8.31 9.80 -14.71
N GLN A 120 8.65 9.00 -13.70
CA GLN A 120 9.62 9.38 -12.67
C GLN A 120 10.68 8.30 -12.56
N GLN A 121 11.92 8.76 -12.39
CA GLN A 121 13.10 7.90 -12.28
C GLN A 121 13.88 8.32 -11.04
N TYR A 122 14.07 7.38 -10.12
CA TYR A 122 14.95 7.54 -8.97
C TYR A 122 16.02 6.45 -8.98
N THR A 123 17.29 6.81 -8.87
CA THR A 123 18.35 5.81 -8.80
C THR A 123 18.38 5.23 -7.38
N TRP A 124 18.07 3.92 -7.23
CA TRP A 124 17.94 3.29 -5.92
C TRP A 124 19.27 2.75 -5.41
N ILE A 125 19.90 1.88 -6.18
CA ILE A 125 21.15 1.22 -5.81
C ILE A 125 22.13 1.37 -6.99
N ASN A 126 23.00 2.37 -6.89
CA ASN A 126 24.03 2.66 -7.90
C ASN A 126 25.00 1.49 -8.13
N SER A 127 25.21 0.63 -7.12
CA SER A 127 26.15 -0.50 -7.21
C SER A 127 25.62 -1.70 -8.01
N ILE A 128 24.30 -1.85 -8.15
CA ILE A 128 23.65 -2.95 -8.87
C ILE A 128 22.99 -2.41 -10.16
N GLY A 129 23.00 -1.09 -10.37
CA GLY A 129 22.36 -0.44 -11.51
C GLY A 129 20.83 -0.45 -11.42
N VAL A 130 20.27 -0.64 -10.23
CA VAL A 130 18.81 -0.69 -10.03
C VAL A 130 18.28 0.73 -9.86
N SER A 131 17.31 1.08 -10.69
CA SER A 131 16.64 2.37 -10.70
C SER A 131 15.14 2.18 -10.59
N TRP A 132 14.51 2.93 -9.70
CA TRP A 132 13.08 3.03 -9.58
C TRP A 132 12.52 3.86 -10.74
N HIS A 133 12.08 3.17 -11.78
CA HIS A 133 11.32 3.77 -12.86
C HIS A 133 9.84 3.47 -12.68
N VAL A 134 9.06 4.53 -12.49
CA VAL A 134 7.60 4.45 -12.44
C VAL A 134 6.98 5.32 -13.50
N GLY A 135 5.85 4.87 -14.02
CA GLY A 135 5.08 5.67 -14.95
C GLY A 135 3.70 5.11 -15.19
N LEU A 136 2.86 5.97 -15.76
CA LEU A 136 1.51 5.63 -16.17
C LEU A 136 1.40 5.82 -17.67
N ASP A 137 1.12 4.73 -18.38
CA ASP A 137 0.77 4.72 -19.80
C ASP A 137 -0.75 4.57 -19.97
N GLY A 138 -1.22 4.67 -21.22
CA GLY A 138 -2.65 4.57 -21.54
C GLY A 138 -3.32 3.26 -21.12
N LEU A 139 -2.56 2.19 -20.89
CA LEU A 139 -3.08 0.90 -20.42
C LEU A 139 -3.07 0.81 -18.88
N SER A 140 -2.04 1.37 -18.24
CA SER A 140 -1.84 1.33 -16.79
C SER A 140 -2.85 2.20 -16.07
N PHE A 141 -3.24 3.36 -16.62
CA PHE A 141 -4.28 4.21 -16.04
C PHE A 141 -5.59 3.49 -15.72
N PRO A 142 -6.27 2.84 -16.68
CA PRO A 142 -7.53 2.15 -16.40
C PRO A 142 -7.33 0.97 -15.43
N MET A 143 -6.20 0.27 -15.47
CA MET A 143 -5.92 -0.85 -14.56
C MET A 143 -5.70 -0.38 -13.11
N VAL A 144 -4.96 0.70 -12.92
CA VAL A 144 -4.74 1.32 -11.61
C VAL A 144 -6.05 1.87 -11.07
N TRP A 145 -6.83 2.59 -11.88
CA TRP A 145 -8.11 3.15 -11.48
C TRP A 145 -9.12 2.06 -11.09
N LEU A 146 -9.22 1.00 -11.91
CA LEU A 146 -10.09 -0.14 -11.62
C LEU A 146 -9.68 -0.85 -10.33
N THR A 147 -8.39 -1.07 -10.12
CA THR A 147 -7.87 -1.69 -8.89
C THR A 147 -8.21 -0.83 -7.69
N ALA A 148 -7.94 0.48 -7.75
CA ALA A 148 -8.23 1.40 -6.66
C ALA A 148 -9.74 1.53 -6.37
N PHE A 149 -10.61 1.35 -7.36
CA PHE A 149 -12.06 1.31 -7.20
C PHE A 149 -12.55 0.00 -6.56
N LEU A 150 -11.97 -1.14 -6.93
CA LEU A 150 -12.40 -2.44 -6.43
C LEU A 150 -12.09 -2.65 -4.94
N ILE A 151 -11.02 -2.04 -4.40
CA ILE A 151 -10.68 -2.17 -2.98
C ILE A 151 -11.78 -1.65 -2.03
N PRO A 152 -12.26 -0.39 -2.11
CA PRO A 152 -13.34 0.07 -1.24
C PRO A 152 -14.63 -0.73 -1.46
N VAL A 153 -14.95 -1.12 -2.69
CA VAL A 153 -16.14 -1.93 -3.01
C VAL A 153 -16.06 -3.31 -2.34
N THR A 154 -14.93 -3.98 -2.43
CA THR A 154 -14.72 -5.30 -1.80
C THR A 154 -14.82 -5.21 -0.28
N ILE A 155 -14.21 -4.18 0.33
CA ILE A 155 -14.31 -3.91 1.78
C ILE A 155 -15.77 -3.72 2.22
N LEU A 156 -16.57 -2.98 1.45
CA LEU A 156 -17.99 -2.77 1.74
C LEU A 156 -18.80 -4.07 1.60
N MET A 157 -18.50 -4.90 0.61
CA MET A 157 -19.19 -6.19 0.39
C MET A 157 -18.85 -7.22 1.47
N THR A 158 -17.64 -7.17 2.03
CA THR A 158 -17.18 -8.09 3.10
C THR A 158 -17.30 -7.50 4.50
N TRP A 159 -18.14 -6.47 4.67
CA TRP A 159 -18.19 -5.68 5.91
C TRP A 159 -18.46 -6.52 7.16
N ASP A 160 -19.30 -7.55 7.06
CA ASP A 160 -19.71 -8.41 8.19
C ASP A 160 -18.78 -9.61 8.45
N GLU A 161 -17.61 -9.67 7.81
CA GLU A 161 -16.65 -10.76 7.98
C GLU A 161 -16.20 -10.89 9.45
N LYS A 162 -16.24 -12.11 10.03
CA LYS A 162 -15.99 -12.34 11.47
C LYS A 162 -14.57 -11.91 11.89
N SER A 163 -13.60 -12.09 11.00
CA SER A 163 -12.19 -11.74 11.21
C SER A 163 -11.77 -10.50 10.42
N GLY A 164 -12.65 -9.50 10.37
CA GLY A 164 -12.43 -8.28 9.60
C GLY A 164 -11.18 -7.46 9.99
N ALA A 165 -10.67 -7.54 11.22
CA ALA A 165 -9.45 -6.81 11.62
C ALA A 165 -8.18 -7.29 10.89
N THR A 166 -8.14 -8.54 10.44
CA THR A 166 -7.01 -9.08 9.66
C THR A 166 -7.33 -9.14 8.17
N TYR A 167 -8.59 -9.40 7.82
CA TYR A 167 -9.02 -9.55 6.43
C TYR A 167 -8.91 -8.27 5.60
N HIS A 168 -9.46 -7.16 6.11
CA HIS A 168 -9.53 -5.90 5.34
C HIS A 168 -8.14 -5.25 5.14
N PRO A 169 -7.23 -5.25 6.13
CA PRO A 169 -5.87 -4.81 5.89
C PRO A 169 -5.12 -5.68 4.86
N LEU A 170 -5.31 -7.00 4.84
CA LEU A 170 -4.73 -7.86 3.79
C LEU A 170 -5.24 -7.51 2.39
N LEU A 171 -6.53 -7.16 2.25
CA LEU A 171 -7.07 -6.65 0.98
C LEU A 171 -6.41 -5.32 0.58
N LEU A 172 -6.22 -4.39 1.52
CA LEU A 172 -5.57 -3.11 1.25
C LEU A 172 -4.09 -3.30 0.86
N LEU A 173 -3.38 -4.23 1.52
CA LEU A 173 -1.99 -4.60 1.18
C LEU A 173 -1.92 -5.14 -0.26
N MET A 174 -2.81 -6.07 -0.60
CA MET A 174 -2.91 -6.65 -1.93
C MET A 174 -3.21 -5.58 -2.99
N GLY A 175 -4.15 -4.67 -2.71
CA GLY A 175 -4.48 -3.58 -3.61
C GLY A 175 -3.29 -2.65 -3.88
N GLY A 176 -2.56 -2.26 -2.84
CA GLY A 176 -1.36 -1.44 -2.99
C GLY A 176 -0.25 -2.13 -3.79
N ALA A 177 -0.03 -3.43 -3.53
CA ALA A 177 0.95 -4.22 -4.28
C ALA A 177 0.56 -4.36 -5.76
N LEU A 178 -0.72 -4.62 -6.06
CA LEU A 178 -1.23 -4.71 -7.44
C LEU A 178 -1.08 -3.39 -8.20
N ILE A 179 -1.35 -2.25 -7.55
CA ILE A 179 -1.10 -0.93 -8.13
C ILE A 179 0.39 -0.78 -8.45
N GLY A 180 1.28 -1.21 -7.56
CA GLY A 180 2.72 -1.19 -7.78
C GLY A 180 3.15 -1.98 -9.02
N VAL A 181 2.52 -3.14 -9.28
CA VAL A 181 2.77 -3.94 -10.50
C VAL A 181 2.44 -3.16 -11.78
N PHE A 182 1.33 -2.41 -11.81
CA PHE A 182 0.93 -1.64 -12.99
C PHE A 182 1.74 -0.37 -13.22
N VAL A 183 2.36 0.15 -12.17
CA VAL A 183 3.10 1.42 -12.21
C VAL A 183 4.60 1.20 -12.46
N ALA A 184 5.13 0.01 -12.16
CA ALA A 184 6.54 -0.31 -12.32
C ALA A 184 6.95 -0.45 -13.80
N LEU A 185 7.94 0.33 -14.24
CA LEU A 185 8.52 0.24 -15.58
C LEU A 185 9.84 -0.57 -15.61
N ASP A 186 10.48 -0.76 -14.47
CA ASP A 186 11.66 -1.62 -14.33
C ASP A 186 11.23 -3.06 -14.01
N LEU A 187 11.83 -4.03 -14.69
CA LEU A 187 11.60 -5.47 -14.50
C LEU A 187 11.91 -5.89 -13.05
N PHE A 188 12.94 -5.31 -12.44
CA PHE A 188 13.28 -5.63 -11.06
C PHE A 188 12.15 -5.25 -10.10
N MET A 189 11.66 -4.01 -10.19
CA MET A 189 10.59 -3.53 -9.30
C MET A 189 9.25 -4.17 -9.62
N PHE A 190 8.96 -4.42 -10.89
CA PHE A 190 7.82 -5.24 -11.30
C PHE A 190 7.85 -6.60 -10.59
N TYR A 191 9.00 -7.30 -10.60
CA TYR A 191 9.14 -8.60 -9.96
C TYR A 191 8.95 -8.51 -8.43
N VAL A 192 9.52 -7.49 -7.78
CA VAL A 192 9.34 -7.26 -6.33
C VAL A 192 7.87 -7.06 -5.98
N PHE A 193 7.15 -6.22 -6.72
CA PHE A 193 5.73 -6.01 -6.49
C PHE A 193 4.89 -7.25 -6.79
N TRP A 194 5.26 -7.97 -7.85
CA TRP A 194 4.61 -9.22 -8.21
C TRP A 194 4.73 -10.26 -7.07
N GLU A 195 5.92 -10.47 -6.52
CA GLU A 195 6.13 -11.32 -5.34
C GLU A 195 5.39 -10.79 -4.11
N LEU A 196 5.37 -9.47 -3.92
CA LEU A 196 4.66 -8.83 -2.82
C LEU A 196 3.15 -9.10 -2.87
N THR A 197 2.55 -9.23 -4.06
CA THR A 197 1.11 -9.57 -4.20
C THR A 197 0.79 -11.01 -3.78
N LEU A 198 1.75 -11.93 -3.90
CA LEU A 198 1.55 -13.33 -3.53
C LEU A 198 1.41 -13.51 -2.02
N ILE A 199 2.10 -12.70 -1.22
CA ILE A 199 2.06 -12.76 0.25
C ILE A 199 0.62 -12.59 0.81
N PRO A 200 -0.09 -11.47 0.57
CA PRO A 200 -1.46 -11.30 1.06
C PRO A 200 -2.43 -12.29 0.42
N MET A 201 -2.24 -12.63 -0.87
CA MET A 201 -3.08 -13.61 -1.55
C MET A 201 -3.02 -14.97 -0.86
N PHE A 202 -1.81 -15.44 -0.51
CA PHE A 202 -1.60 -16.67 0.24
C PHE A 202 -2.40 -16.69 1.56
N PHE A 203 -2.31 -15.62 2.36
CA PHE A 203 -3.03 -15.54 3.63
C PHE A 203 -4.56 -15.48 3.46
N LEU A 204 -5.03 -14.76 2.45
CA LEU A 204 -6.45 -14.66 2.13
C LEU A 204 -7.03 -16.03 1.75
N ILE A 205 -6.35 -16.76 0.86
CA ILE A 205 -6.77 -18.11 0.44
C ILE A 205 -6.67 -19.09 1.61
N LEU A 206 -5.56 -19.09 2.36
CA LEU A 206 -5.34 -20.05 3.43
C LEU A 206 -6.40 -19.95 4.54
N ASN A 207 -6.80 -18.74 4.91
CA ASN A 207 -7.70 -18.53 6.06
C ASN A 207 -9.18 -18.35 5.65
N TRP A 208 -9.47 -17.79 4.48
CA TRP A 208 -10.84 -17.53 3.98
C TRP A 208 -11.20 -18.27 2.68
N GLY A 209 -10.31 -19.10 2.14
CA GLY A 209 -10.59 -19.92 0.96
C GLY A 209 -11.54 -21.09 1.24
N GLY A 210 -11.98 -21.74 0.16
CA GLY A 210 -12.96 -22.83 0.18
C GLY A 210 -12.44 -24.16 0.77
N LYS A 211 -13.16 -25.25 0.48
CA LYS A 211 -12.92 -26.59 1.08
C LYS A 211 -11.48 -27.11 0.89
N GLU A 212 -10.82 -26.77 -0.21
CA GLU A 212 -9.44 -27.20 -0.54
C GLU A 212 -8.40 -26.07 -0.41
N ARG A 213 -8.64 -25.09 0.48
CA ARG A 213 -7.77 -23.91 0.68
C ARG A 213 -6.30 -24.20 0.96
N ARG A 214 -5.96 -25.35 1.54
CA ARG A 214 -4.55 -25.75 1.79
C ARG A 214 -3.82 -26.16 0.51
N TYR A 215 -4.54 -26.79 -0.42
CA TYR A 215 -4.00 -27.16 -1.74
C TYR A 215 -3.94 -25.93 -2.65
N ALA A 216 -4.96 -25.07 -2.61
CA ALA A 216 -5.02 -23.84 -3.40
C ALA A 216 -4.03 -22.74 -2.96
N ALA A 217 -3.44 -22.87 -1.76
CA ALA A 217 -2.43 -21.94 -1.25
C ALA A 217 -0.99 -22.47 -1.37
N GLN A 218 -0.79 -23.72 -1.84
CA GLN A 218 0.53 -24.26 -2.18
C GLN A 218 0.92 -23.84 -3.59
#